data_AF-A0AAV5TN64-F1
#
_entry.id   AF-A0AAV5TN64-F1
#
_cell.length_a   1.000
_cell.length_b   1.000
_cell.length_c   1.000
_cell.angle_alpha   90.00
_cell.angle_beta   90.00
_cell.angle_gamma   90.00
#
_symmetry.space_group_name_H-M   'P 1'
#
loop_
_entity.id
_entity.type
_entity.pdbx_description
1 polymer ?
#
loop_
_entity_poly.entity_id
_entity_poly.type
_entity_poly.pdbx_seq_one_letter_code
_entity_poly.pdbx_strand_id
1 'polypeptide(L)'
;SLQMTSSMHTLPLYFPQGTKVNPAPVMYSLHSYHEGGDEAVIVDVDPVEQLEKDQLNLIKLLGAFNEKLDKHLNGLTKKGNEKKKEEVKGKKRVNVTQFVGNSSVSKEKGGKAVSAKTVTQATPWKMMEEKEGAETKNGISASAVITLARLLSDKEKIGKMSVTMTANDLFWMENLAKIGSKRDIKFIGDVKNGLTKASAEIEVKKGASFAVRVDSLTLSDRVTGWKIMGVTLGLFSFNHHFAVQNAHTHRWLIRLDEVINGGKKENEVSSLLSSSSQFLSRFDSLSSHSHFSLADSLIRPLFNGNLPNNVELWAKRLDSVV
;
A
#
# COMPACT_ATOMS: atom_id res chain seq x y z
N SER A 1 -5.57 59.78 4.82
CA SER A 1 -4.10 59.62 4.85
C SER A 1 -3.79 58.43 5.74
N LEU A 2 -3.46 57.27 5.15
CA LEU A 2 -3.19 56.02 5.86
C LEU A 2 -1.67 55.79 5.84
N GLN A 3 -1.02 55.90 6.99
CA GLN A 3 0.40 55.57 7.15
C GLN A 3 0.56 54.04 7.24
N MET A 4 1.24 53.45 6.25
CA MET A 4 1.73 52.08 6.32
C MET A 4 3.03 52.04 7.12
N THR A 5 3.00 51.41 8.29
CA THR A 5 4.20 51.10 9.08
C THR A 5 4.77 49.76 8.60
N SER A 6 5.80 49.81 7.75
CA SER A 6 6.59 48.64 7.35
C SER A 6 7.52 48.24 8.50
N SER A 7 7.18 47.19 9.24
CA SER A 7 8.09 46.56 10.20
C SER A 7 8.97 45.52 9.48
N MET A 8 10.21 45.89 9.15
CA MET A 8 11.22 44.91 8.75
C MET A 8 11.66 44.12 9.99
N HIS A 9 11.37 42.82 10.02
CA HIS A 9 11.90 41.95 11.06
C HIS A 9 13.40 41.70 10.80
N THR A 10 14.24 42.32 11.61
CA THR A 10 15.69 42.04 11.62
C THR A 10 15.92 40.76 12.39
N LEU A 11 16.30 39.68 11.70
CA LEU A 11 16.73 38.45 12.36
C LEU A 11 18.03 38.72 13.13
N PRO A 12 18.15 38.30 14.41
CA PRO A 12 19.39 38.41 15.14
C PRO A 12 20.48 37.58 14.44
N LEU A 13 21.66 38.18 14.29
CA LEU A 13 22.84 37.48 13.80
C LEU A 13 23.15 36.34 14.78
N TYR A 14 23.01 35.10 14.32
CA TYR A 14 23.32 33.89 15.10
C TYR A 14 24.82 33.79 15.48
N PHE A 15 25.67 34.63 14.89
CA PHE A 15 27.09 34.69 15.18
C PHE A 15 27.51 36.14 15.50
N PRO A 16 28.31 36.37 16.55
CA PRO A 16 28.92 37.67 16.84
C PRO A 16 29.71 38.21 15.64
N GLN A 17 29.65 39.52 15.39
CA GLN A 17 30.49 40.19 14.39
C GLN A 17 31.96 39.89 14.69
N GLY A 18 32.66 39.27 13.73
CA GLY A 18 34.07 38.85 13.88
C GLY A 18 34.27 37.35 14.13
N THR A 19 33.20 36.57 14.29
CA THR A 19 33.33 35.12 14.41
C THR A 19 33.74 34.53 13.05
N LYS A 20 34.95 34.00 12.96
CA LYS A 20 35.45 33.29 11.80
C LYS A 20 34.82 31.90 11.77
N VAL A 21 33.62 31.79 11.21
CA VAL A 21 32.92 30.51 11.07
C VAL A 21 33.68 29.69 10.03
N ASN A 22 34.42 28.67 10.49
CA ASN A 22 34.91 27.60 9.63
C ASN A 22 33.82 26.54 9.60
N PRO A 23 32.94 26.51 8.58
CA PRO A 23 31.94 25.47 8.49
C PRO A 23 32.65 24.12 8.52
N ALA A 24 32.25 23.23 9.44
CA ALA A 24 32.71 21.86 9.41
C ALA A 24 32.37 21.30 8.02
N PRO A 25 33.30 20.63 7.32
CA PRO A 25 33.07 20.06 6.00
C PRO A 25 32.19 18.82 6.16
N VAL A 26 30.92 19.04 6.51
CA VAL A 26 29.84 18.05 6.43
C VAL A 26 29.06 18.36 5.15
N MET A 27 29.78 18.52 4.05
CA MET A 27 29.22 18.27 2.74
C MET A 27 29.46 16.79 2.50
N TYR A 28 28.39 15.99 2.52
CA TYR A 28 28.46 14.71 1.83
C TYR A 28 28.85 15.04 0.39
N SER A 29 30.05 14.64 -0.02
CA SER A 29 30.46 14.76 -1.40
C SER A 29 29.52 13.88 -2.23
N LEU A 30 28.50 14.48 -2.83
CA LEU A 30 27.84 13.86 -3.97
C LEU A 30 28.92 13.76 -5.04
N HIS A 31 29.33 12.53 -5.38
CA HIS A 31 30.27 12.32 -6.46
C HIS A 31 29.68 12.96 -7.71
N SER A 32 30.40 13.95 -8.25
CA SER A 32 30.07 14.55 -9.53
C SER A 32 30.07 13.45 -10.57
N TYR A 33 28.91 13.19 -11.20
CA TYR A 33 28.75 12.18 -12.27
C TYR A 33 29.64 12.46 -13.50
N HIS A 34 30.37 13.57 -13.51
CA HIS A 34 31.14 14.05 -14.65
C HIS A 34 32.64 14.19 -14.38
N GLU A 35 33.15 13.89 -13.17
CA GLU A 35 34.56 14.17 -12.81
C GLU A 35 35.37 12.96 -12.33
N GLY A 36 34.85 11.75 -12.47
CA GLY A 36 35.60 10.53 -12.20
C GLY A 36 35.91 9.77 -13.48
N GLY A 37 36.94 10.19 -14.21
CA GLY A 37 37.62 9.36 -15.22
C GLY A 37 38.47 8.29 -14.55
N ASP A 38 37.90 7.56 -13.59
CA ASP A 38 38.45 6.26 -13.23
C ASP A 38 38.02 5.33 -14.35
N GLU A 39 39.01 4.77 -15.05
CA GLU A 39 38.88 3.54 -15.81
C GLU A 39 38.48 2.43 -14.82
N ALA A 40 37.27 2.48 -14.29
CA ALA A 40 36.54 1.28 -13.96
C ALA A 40 36.58 0.50 -15.25
N VAL A 41 37.36 -0.58 -15.25
CA VAL A 41 37.33 -1.59 -16.30
C VAL A 41 35.85 -1.87 -16.50
N ILE A 42 35.29 -1.30 -17.57
CA ILE A 42 33.98 -1.68 -18.07
C ILE A 42 34.27 -3.08 -18.55
N VAL A 43 34.14 -4.05 -17.63
CA VAL A 43 34.02 -5.43 -18.00
C VAL A 43 32.74 -5.40 -18.80
N ASP A 44 32.90 -5.46 -20.12
CA ASP A 44 31.84 -5.60 -21.10
C ASP A 44 31.19 -6.97 -20.87
N VAL A 45 30.52 -7.09 -19.72
CA VAL A 45 29.72 -8.26 -19.39
C VAL A 45 28.45 -8.04 -20.16
N ASP A 46 28.22 -8.90 -21.14
CA ASP A 46 26.96 -8.94 -21.86
C ASP A 46 25.83 -8.99 -20.82
N PRO A 47 24.93 -7.98 -20.79
CA PRO A 47 23.85 -7.94 -19.81
C PRO A 47 22.96 -9.19 -19.88
N VAL A 48 22.93 -9.89 -21.02
CA VAL A 48 22.25 -11.18 -21.19
C VAL A 48 22.97 -12.28 -20.41
N GLU A 49 24.29 -12.40 -20.51
CA GLU A 49 25.07 -13.40 -19.77
C GLU A 49 24.99 -13.17 -18.25
N GLN A 50 25.01 -11.91 -17.81
CA GLN A 50 24.84 -11.58 -16.40
C GLN A 50 23.45 -11.97 -15.89
N LEU A 51 22.41 -11.69 -16.68
CA LEU A 51 21.04 -12.09 -16.34
C LEU A 51 20.88 -13.61 -16.29
N GLU A 52 21.46 -14.35 -17.24
CA GLU A 52 21.46 -15.81 -17.25
C GLU A 52 22.18 -16.39 -16.02
N LYS A 53 23.32 -15.81 -15.65
CA LYS A 53 24.07 -16.20 -14.45
C LYS A 53 23.27 -15.96 -13.18
N ASP A 54 22.56 -14.83 -13.09
CA ASP A 54 21.71 -14.50 -11.95
C ASP A 54 20.49 -15.42 -11.88
N GLN A 55 19.87 -15.75 -13.02
CA GLN A 55 18.78 -16.74 -13.09
C GLN A 55 19.24 -18.13 -12.66
N LEU A 56 20.41 -18.59 -13.11
CA LEU A 56 20.98 -19.88 -12.71
C LEU A 56 21.31 -19.93 -11.21
N ASN A 57 21.82 -18.83 -10.64
CA ASN A 57 22.04 -18.72 -9.21
C ASN A 57 20.72 -18.79 -8.42
N LEU A 58 19.67 -18.14 -8.90
CA LEU A 58 18.34 -18.20 -8.29
C LEU A 58 17.78 -19.63 -8.29
N ILE A 59 17.91 -20.35 -9.41
CA ILE A 59 17.48 -21.75 -9.53
C ILE A 59 18.24 -22.64 -8.54
N LYS A 60 19.56 -22.46 -8.39
CA LYS A 60 20.37 -23.19 -7.41
C LYS A 60 19.93 -22.91 -5.97
N LEU A 61 19.64 -21.65 -5.65
CA LEU A 61 19.13 -21.25 -4.33
C LEU A 61 17.76 -21.87 -4.05
N LEU A 62 16.86 -21.89 -5.02
CA LEU A 62 15.55 -22.55 -4.91
C LEU A 62 15.69 -24.06 -4.71
N GLY A 63 16.62 -24.71 -5.42
CA GLY A 63 16.94 -26.13 -5.23
C GLY A 63 17.41 -26.43 -3.81
N ALA A 64 18.38 -25.65 -3.31
CA ALA A 64 18.88 -25.79 -1.93
C ALA A 64 17.80 -25.54 -0.87
N PHE A 65 16.89 -24.60 -1.15
CA PHE A 65 15.75 -24.31 -0.27
C PHE A 65 14.75 -25.48 -0.23
N ASN A 66 14.43 -26.08 -1.37
CA ASN A 66 13.57 -27.27 -1.45
C ASN A 66 14.17 -28.45 -0.70
N GLU A 67 15.47 -28.73 -0.85
CA GLU A 67 16.13 -29.79 -0.09
C GLU A 67 16.06 -29.55 1.44
N LYS A 68 16.16 -28.28 1.86
CA LYS A 68 16.03 -27.91 3.27
C LYS A 68 14.60 -28.13 3.77
N LEU A 69 13.59 -27.80 2.97
CA LEU A 69 12.18 -28.07 3.26
C LEU A 69 11.90 -29.57 3.38
N ASP A 70 12.40 -30.38 2.44
CA ASP A 70 12.23 -31.83 2.47
C ASP A 70 12.88 -32.47 3.69
N LYS A 71 14.07 -31.99 4.09
CA LYS A 71 14.72 -32.41 5.35
C LYS A 71 13.88 -32.06 6.57
N HIS A 72 13.28 -30.87 6.60
CA HIS A 72 12.40 -30.46 7.70
C HIS A 72 11.11 -31.28 7.76
N LEU A 73 10.46 -31.52 6.62
CA LEU A 73 9.24 -32.33 6.50
C LEU A 73 9.49 -33.79 6.90
N ASN A 74 10.58 -34.38 6.43
CA ASN A 74 10.97 -35.75 6.80
C ASN A 74 11.42 -35.87 8.27
N GLY A 75 11.95 -34.79 8.86
CA GLY A 75 12.26 -34.73 10.30
C GLY A 75 11.00 -34.69 11.18
N LEU A 76 9.93 -34.06 10.70
CA LEU A 76 8.64 -33.98 11.40
C LEU A 76 7.88 -35.32 11.37
N THR A 77 7.88 -36.03 10.24
CA THR A 77 7.22 -37.33 10.13
C THR A 77 7.91 -38.43 10.96
N LYS A 78 9.23 -38.36 11.16
CA LYS A 78 9.95 -39.28 12.06
C LYS A 78 9.63 -39.05 13.55
N LYS A 79 9.52 -37.80 14.00
CA LYS A 79 9.18 -37.48 15.40
C LYS A 79 7.73 -37.82 15.79
N GLY A 80 6.82 -37.95 14.81
CA GLY A 80 5.43 -38.38 15.05
C GLY A 80 5.28 -39.89 15.32
N ASN A 81 6.22 -40.72 14.87
CA ASN A 81 6.12 -42.18 15.02
C ASN A 81 6.84 -42.75 16.26
N GLU A 82 7.75 -42.02 16.89
CA GLU A 82 8.34 -42.44 18.19
C GLU A 82 7.40 -42.17 19.37
N LYS A 83 6.57 -41.12 19.32
CA LYS A 83 5.57 -40.84 20.37
C LYS A 83 4.30 -41.69 20.31
N LYS A 84 4.12 -42.54 19.29
CA LYS A 84 2.97 -43.46 19.16
C LYS A 84 3.26 -44.90 19.59
N LYS A 85 4.43 -45.20 20.16
CA LYS A 85 4.74 -46.53 20.71
C LYS A 85 4.53 -46.69 22.22
N GLU A 86 4.19 -45.62 22.97
CA GLU A 86 3.89 -45.72 24.41
C GLU A 86 2.41 -45.53 24.80
N GLU A 87 1.55 -45.08 23.90
CA GLU A 87 0.11 -45.02 24.17
C GLU A 87 -0.68 -45.81 23.13
N VAL A 88 -1.73 -46.50 23.61
CA VAL A 88 -2.69 -47.34 22.89
C VAL A 88 -2.35 -48.84 22.81
N LYS A 89 -2.27 -49.48 23.98
CA LYS A 89 -3.08 -50.70 24.22
C LYS A 89 -4.52 -50.24 24.48
N GLY A 90 -5.39 -50.29 23.48
CA GLY A 90 -6.81 -49.98 23.72
C GLY A 90 -7.68 -49.85 22.48
N LYS A 91 -8.31 -50.96 22.08
CA LYS A 91 -9.60 -51.06 21.37
C LYS A 91 -9.70 -50.61 19.89
N LYS A 92 -9.62 -51.64 19.03
CA LYS A 92 -10.61 -52.12 18.04
C LYS A 92 -11.23 -51.15 17.01
N ARG A 93 -10.91 -51.48 15.74
CA ARG A 93 -11.73 -51.54 14.50
C ARG A 93 -12.42 -50.26 13.99
N VAL A 94 -12.11 -49.88 12.74
CA VAL A 94 -13.01 -49.95 11.56
C VAL A 94 -12.17 -49.77 10.27
N ASN A 95 -12.69 -50.31 9.17
CA ASN A 95 -12.05 -50.79 7.95
C ASN A 95 -11.30 -49.77 7.07
N VAL A 96 -10.19 -50.26 6.51
CA VAL A 96 -9.47 -49.75 5.34
C VAL A 96 -10.07 -50.40 4.09
N THR A 97 -10.43 -49.60 3.09
CA THR A 97 -10.62 -50.06 1.71
C THR A 97 -9.48 -49.47 0.88
N GLN A 98 -8.61 -50.37 0.41
CA GLN A 98 -7.56 -50.08 -0.57
C GLN A 98 -8.19 -49.76 -1.92
N PHE A 99 -7.64 -48.78 -2.64
CA PHE A 99 -7.70 -48.78 -4.10
C PHE A 99 -6.30 -48.59 -4.67
N VAL A 100 -5.99 -49.54 -5.54
CA VAL A 100 -4.75 -49.80 -6.25
C VAL A 100 -4.61 -48.82 -7.43
N GLY A 101 -3.39 -48.40 -7.72
CA GLY A 101 -3.06 -47.52 -8.83
C GLY A 101 -3.26 -48.15 -10.21
N ASN A 102 -3.24 -47.30 -11.23
CA ASN A 102 -2.84 -47.69 -12.57
C ASN A 102 -2.24 -46.49 -13.31
N SER A 103 -0.93 -46.58 -13.53
CA SER A 103 -0.19 -45.86 -14.55
C SER A 103 -0.51 -46.49 -15.91
N SER A 104 -0.91 -45.66 -16.88
CA SER A 104 -0.92 -46.07 -18.30
C SER A 104 -0.05 -45.11 -19.10
N VAL A 105 1.04 -45.69 -19.58
CA VAL A 105 1.96 -45.15 -20.57
C VAL A 105 1.36 -45.47 -21.94
N SER A 106 1.09 -44.47 -22.77
CA SER A 106 0.90 -44.66 -24.21
C SER A 106 2.12 -44.12 -24.95
N LYS A 107 2.87 -45.07 -25.53
CA LYS A 107 3.81 -44.89 -26.63
C LYS A 107 3.01 -44.73 -27.91
N GLU A 108 3.20 -43.63 -28.64
CA GLU A 108 3.03 -43.66 -30.09
C GLU A 108 4.28 -43.14 -30.81
N LYS A 109 4.72 -43.97 -31.75
CA LYS A 109 5.82 -43.77 -32.68
C LYS A 109 5.28 -43.01 -33.89
N GLY A 110 6.06 -42.08 -34.42
CA GLY A 110 5.79 -41.52 -35.74
C GLY A 110 6.83 -40.47 -36.13
N GLY A 111 8.00 -40.92 -36.59
CA GLY A 111 8.98 -40.04 -37.21
C GLY A 111 8.70 -39.86 -38.70
N LYS A 112 8.84 -38.63 -39.21
CA LYS A 112 9.55 -38.37 -40.47
C LYS A 112 9.85 -36.89 -40.72
N ALA A 113 11.03 -36.71 -41.28
CA ALA A 113 11.51 -35.63 -42.14
C ALA A 113 11.87 -34.26 -41.51
N VAL A 114 13.18 -34.11 -41.33
CA VAL A 114 13.92 -32.85 -41.29
C VAL A 114 13.72 -32.08 -42.61
N SER A 115 13.35 -30.80 -42.51
CA SER A 115 13.61 -29.81 -43.57
C SER A 115 14.27 -28.60 -42.94
N ALA A 116 15.44 -28.26 -43.46
CA ALA A 116 16.31 -27.21 -42.96
C ALA A 116 15.96 -25.83 -43.56
N LYS A 117 16.32 -24.81 -42.78
CA LYS A 117 16.51 -23.39 -43.14
C LYS A 117 15.25 -22.58 -43.51
N THR A 118 14.92 -21.63 -42.64
CA THR A 118 15.03 -20.20 -42.98
C THR A 118 15.21 -19.42 -41.67
N VAL A 119 16.33 -18.71 -41.54
CA VAL A 119 16.60 -17.76 -40.46
C VAL A 119 15.66 -16.58 -40.67
N THR A 120 14.57 -16.53 -39.91
CA THR A 120 13.71 -15.35 -39.83
C THR A 120 14.44 -14.28 -39.03
N GLN A 121 14.72 -13.16 -39.70
CA GLN A 121 15.26 -11.94 -39.11
C GLN A 121 14.48 -11.58 -37.84
N ALA A 122 15.20 -11.34 -36.75
CA ALA A 122 14.63 -10.90 -35.48
C ALA A 122 13.91 -9.57 -35.68
N THR A 123 12.57 -9.59 -35.58
CA THR A 123 11.76 -8.39 -35.48
C THR A 123 12.19 -7.62 -34.22
N PRO A 124 12.62 -6.35 -34.34
CA PRO A 124 12.98 -5.55 -33.16
C PRO A 124 11.75 -5.40 -32.27
N TRP A 125 11.95 -5.58 -30.96
CA TRP A 125 10.91 -5.41 -29.95
C TRP A 125 10.34 -3.99 -30.04
N LYS A 126 9.11 -3.87 -30.55
CA LYS A 126 8.37 -2.61 -30.54
C LYS A 126 7.48 -2.62 -29.29
N MET A 127 7.93 -1.96 -28.24
CA MET A 127 7.10 -1.70 -27.07
C MET A 127 6.04 -0.67 -27.49
N MET A 128 4.87 -1.15 -27.91
CA MET A 128 3.70 -0.30 -28.02
C MET A 128 3.12 -0.12 -26.62
N GLU A 129 3.42 1.00 -25.98
CA GLU A 129 2.52 1.52 -24.96
C GLU A 129 1.21 1.90 -25.67
N GLU A 130 0.18 1.06 -25.53
CA GLU A 130 -1.19 1.52 -25.71
C GLU A 130 -1.44 2.61 -24.66
N LYS A 131 -1.22 3.87 -25.06
CA LYS A 131 -1.80 5.01 -24.35
C LYS A 131 -3.31 4.96 -24.55
N GLU A 132 -3.98 4.13 -23.77
CA GLU A 132 -5.41 4.29 -23.53
C GLU A 132 -5.63 5.71 -23.00
N GLY A 133 -6.47 6.47 -23.69
CA GLY A 133 -6.66 7.90 -23.47
C GLY A 133 -7.01 8.25 -22.02
N ALA A 134 -6.43 9.34 -21.54
CA ALA A 134 -6.52 9.83 -20.15
C ALA A 134 -7.92 10.26 -19.67
N GLU A 135 -8.99 10.02 -20.45
CA GLU A 135 -10.31 10.58 -20.19
C GLU A 135 -11.30 9.59 -19.58
N THR A 136 -11.07 8.27 -19.66
CA THR A 136 -12.04 7.25 -19.20
C THR A 136 -11.67 6.55 -17.88
N LYS A 137 -10.49 6.81 -17.29
CA LYS A 137 -10.00 6.14 -16.06
C LYS A 137 -9.65 7.07 -14.89
N ASN A 138 -10.02 8.36 -14.94
CA ASN A 138 -9.79 9.31 -13.82
C ASN A 138 -10.83 9.20 -12.69
N GLY A 139 -11.68 8.18 -12.70
CA GLY A 139 -12.34 7.78 -11.46
C GLY A 139 -11.25 7.34 -10.46
N ILE A 140 -11.49 7.48 -9.15
CA ILE A 140 -10.70 6.89 -8.06
C ILE A 140 -10.44 5.45 -8.46
N SER A 141 -9.30 5.25 -9.11
CA SER A 141 -8.68 3.97 -9.20
C SER A 141 -8.11 3.84 -7.81
N ALA A 142 -8.95 3.48 -6.85
CA ALA A 142 -8.46 2.71 -5.74
C ALA A 142 -7.83 1.49 -6.40
N SER A 143 -6.52 1.27 -6.19
CA SER A 143 -5.89 -0.05 -6.33
C SER A 143 -6.66 -1.01 -7.25
N ALA A 144 -6.65 -0.76 -8.57
CA ALA A 144 -7.51 -1.42 -9.55
C ALA A 144 -9.02 -1.48 -9.22
N VAL A 145 -9.80 -0.86 -10.10
CA VAL A 145 -11.24 -1.06 -10.30
C VAL A 145 -11.65 -2.52 -10.00
N ILE A 146 -12.61 -2.68 -9.07
CA ILE A 146 -13.47 -3.86 -8.84
C ILE A 146 -12.92 -5.02 -7.97
N THR A 147 -11.61 -5.17 -7.74
CA THR A 147 -11.16 -6.44 -7.11
C THR A 147 -11.05 -6.45 -5.59
N LEU A 148 -10.71 -5.38 -4.87
CA LEU A 148 -10.53 -5.51 -3.41
C LEU A 148 -11.83 -5.65 -2.61
N ALA A 149 -12.84 -4.82 -2.90
CA ALA A 149 -14.15 -5.00 -2.30
C ALA A 149 -14.75 -6.38 -2.66
N ARG A 150 -14.48 -6.89 -3.87
CA ARG A 150 -14.94 -8.20 -4.35
C ARG A 150 -14.11 -9.38 -3.82
N LEU A 151 -12.79 -9.20 -3.63
CA LEU A 151 -11.91 -10.17 -2.97
C LEU A 151 -12.22 -10.27 -1.48
N LEU A 152 -12.56 -9.15 -0.82
CA LEU A 152 -13.10 -9.15 0.53
C LEU A 152 -14.50 -9.79 0.56
N SER A 153 -15.35 -9.51 -0.44
CA SER A 153 -16.67 -10.15 -0.56
C SER A 153 -16.60 -11.68 -0.62
N ASP A 154 -15.58 -12.23 -1.30
CA ASP A 154 -15.44 -13.68 -1.49
C ASP A 154 -14.59 -14.39 -0.41
N LYS A 155 -13.73 -13.68 0.34
CA LYS A 155 -12.82 -14.32 1.31
C LYS A 155 -12.84 -13.76 2.74
N GLU A 156 -13.22 -12.51 2.94
CA GLU A 156 -13.15 -11.85 4.25
C GLU A 156 -14.36 -10.93 4.42
N LYS A 157 -15.50 -11.52 4.75
CA LYS A 157 -16.63 -10.76 5.31
C LYS A 157 -16.15 -10.15 6.63
N ILE A 158 -15.74 -8.89 6.58
CA ILE A 158 -15.48 -8.11 7.79
C ILE A 158 -16.78 -8.15 8.59
N GLY A 159 -16.70 -8.65 9.83
CA GLY A 159 -17.85 -8.79 10.70
C GLY A 159 -18.50 -7.44 11.04
N LYS A 160 -19.48 -7.46 11.96
CA LYS A 160 -20.18 -6.23 12.33
C LYS A 160 -19.19 -5.23 12.95
N MET A 161 -18.97 -4.11 12.27
CA MET A 161 -18.06 -3.06 12.71
C MET A 161 -18.83 -1.98 13.46
N SER A 162 -18.32 -1.60 14.63
CA SER A 162 -18.80 -0.41 15.36
C SER A 162 -17.64 0.52 15.71
N VAL A 163 -17.80 1.81 15.47
CA VAL A 163 -16.80 2.86 15.69
C VAL A 163 -17.34 3.84 16.73
N THR A 164 -16.60 4.01 17.81
CA THR A 164 -16.77 5.10 18.76
C THR A 164 -15.84 6.23 18.35
N MET A 165 -16.39 7.43 18.11
CA MET A 165 -15.63 8.60 17.65
C MET A 165 -15.73 9.75 18.64
N THR A 166 -14.67 10.57 18.69
CA THR A 166 -14.66 11.82 19.47
C THR A 166 -15.26 12.97 18.67
N ALA A 167 -15.48 14.12 19.30
CA ALA A 167 -15.93 15.33 18.59
C ALA A 167 -14.94 15.78 17.49
N ASN A 168 -13.65 15.54 17.70
CA ASN A 168 -12.61 15.91 16.73
C ASN A 168 -12.63 15.03 15.48
N ASP A 169 -13.25 13.85 15.54
CA ASP A 169 -13.27 12.86 14.46
C ASP A 169 -14.42 13.05 13.46
N LEU A 170 -15.42 13.88 13.82
CA LEU A 170 -16.66 14.02 13.05
C LEU A 170 -16.42 14.38 11.57
N PHE A 171 -15.51 15.31 11.31
CA PHE A 171 -15.25 15.83 9.96
C PHE A 171 -14.80 14.75 8.96
N TRP A 172 -13.95 13.81 9.38
CA TRP A 172 -13.47 12.76 8.50
C TRP A 172 -14.46 11.60 8.44
N MET A 173 -15.20 11.33 9.52
CA MET A 173 -16.27 10.33 9.54
C MET A 173 -17.41 10.68 8.59
N GLU A 174 -17.82 11.95 8.54
CA GLU A 174 -18.82 12.42 7.57
C GLU A 174 -18.33 12.24 6.13
N ASN A 175 -17.03 12.48 5.87
CA ASN A 175 -16.48 12.28 4.54
C ASN A 175 -16.44 10.79 4.14
N LEU A 176 -16.03 9.91 5.06
CA LEU A 176 -16.08 8.46 4.82
C LEU A 176 -17.52 7.97 4.61
N ALA A 177 -18.52 8.53 5.30
CA ALA A 177 -19.91 8.17 5.11
C ALA A 177 -20.44 8.53 3.71
N LYS A 178 -19.99 9.68 3.15
CA LYS A 178 -20.26 10.07 1.75
C LYS A 178 -19.61 9.09 0.77
N ILE A 179 -18.37 8.69 1.00
CA ILE A 179 -17.71 7.67 0.16
C ILE A 179 -18.44 6.31 0.29
N GLY A 180 -18.87 5.96 1.50
CA GLY A 180 -19.60 4.74 1.79
C GLY A 180 -20.89 4.61 0.99
N SER A 181 -21.63 5.72 0.78
CA SER A 181 -22.88 5.65 0.00
C SER A 181 -22.63 5.31 -1.46
N LYS A 182 -21.50 5.74 -2.03
CA LYS A 182 -21.06 5.35 -3.39
C LYS A 182 -20.52 3.93 -3.47
N ARG A 183 -20.14 3.33 -2.34
CA ARG A 183 -19.52 2.00 -2.25
C ARG A 183 -20.46 0.93 -1.67
N ASP A 184 -21.75 1.22 -1.57
CA ASP A 184 -22.76 0.32 -1.00
C ASP A 184 -22.46 -0.12 0.45
N ILE A 185 -21.95 0.83 1.26
CA ILE A 185 -21.66 0.64 2.69
C ILE A 185 -22.50 1.63 3.49
N LYS A 186 -23.32 1.09 4.40
CA LYS A 186 -24.26 1.88 5.19
C LYS A 186 -23.65 2.31 6.50
N PHE A 187 -23.73 3.60 6.79
CA PHE A 187 -23.35 4.18 8.07
C PHE A 187 -24.63 4.39 8.90
N ILE A 188 -24.66 3.87 10.13
CA ILE A 188 -25.78 3.99 11.06
C ILE A 188 -25.33 4.62 12.39
N GLY A 189 -26.25 5.27 13.10
CA GLY A 189 -25.97 5.92 14.39
C GLY A 189 -25.80 7.43 14.26
N ASP A 190 -24.77 7.99 14.91
CA ASP A 190 -24.55 9.44 14.97
C ASP A 190 -24.15 10.06 13.62
N VAL A 191 -23.52 9.27 12.74
CA VAL A 191 -23.26 9.63 11.34
C VAL A 191 -23.99 8.63 10.45
N LYS A 192 -24.82 9.14 9.53
CA LYS A 192 -25.66 8.34 8.64
C LYS A 192 -25.56 8.84 7.20
N ASN A 193 -25.61 7.91 6.24
CA ASN A 193 -25.53 8.23 4.81
C ASN A 193 -26.80 7.89 4.01
N GLY A 194 -27.92 7.59 4.69
CA GLY A 194 -29.24 7.45 4.07
C GLY A 194 -29.47 6.15 3.28
N LEU A 195 -28.50 5.23 3.24
CA LEU A 195 -28.65 3.95 2.54
C LEU A 195 -29.63 3.02 3.29
N THR A 196 -30.58 2.41 2.56
CA THR A 196 -31.57 1.48 3.15
C THR A 196 -31.10 0.03 3.14
N LYS A 197 -30.41 -0.38 2.08
CA LYS A 197 -29.80 -1.71 1.90
C LYS A 197 -28.33 -1.52 1.53
N ALA A 198 -27.45 -2.36 2.06
CA ALA A 198 -26.03 -2.29 1.84
C ALA A 198 -25.38 -3.66 1.94
N SER A 199 -24.24 -3.84 1.28
CA SER A 199 -23.36 -4.99 1.43
C SER A 199 -22.76 -5.11 2.84
N ALA A 200 -22.50 -3.98 3.50
CA ALA A 200 -21.95 -3.90 4.84
C ALA A 200 -22.54 -2.72 5.63
N GLU A 201 -22.53 -2.83 6.96
CA GLU A 201 -23.00 -1.78 7.88
C GLU A 201 -21.89 -1.41 8.88
N ILE A 202 -21.70 -0.11 9.10
CA ILE A 202 -20.79 0.47 10.10
C ILE A 202 -21.62 1.27 11.09
N GLU A 203 -21.62 0.84 12.35
CA GLU A 203 -22.32 1.53 13.45
C GLU A 203 -21.41 2.58 14.08
N VAL A 204 -21.82 3.84 14.03
CA VAL A 204 -21.03 4.98 14.52
C VAL A 204 -21.68 5.58 15.75
N LYS A 205 -20.91 5.70 16.82
CA LYS A 205 -21.32 6.29 18.10
C LYS A 205 -20.36 7.38 18.53
N LYS A 206 -20.87 8.44 19.13
CA LYS A 206 -20.07 9.46 19.78
C LYS A 206 -19.67 8.99 21.17
N GLY A 207 -18.40 9.17 21.53
CA GLY A 207 -17.87 8.81 22.84
C GLY A 207 -16.75 9.73 23.31
N ALA A 208 -16.24 9.46 24.52
CA ALA A 208 -15.16 10.23 25.12
C ALA A 208 -13.79 9.91 24.49
N SER A 209 -13.61 8.69 23.99
CA SER A 209 -12.39 8.23 23.34
C SER A 209 -12.70 7.52 22.02
N PHE A 210 -11.70 7.49 21.13
CA PHE A 210 -11.79 6.75 19.90
C PHE A 210 -11.67 5.24 20.17
N ALA A 211 -12.53 4.44 19.56
CA ALA A 211 -12.39 3.00 19.54
C ALA A 211 -13.06 2.39 18.29
N VAL A 212 -12.44 1.37 17.70
CA VAL A 212 -13.05 0.54 16.66
C VAL A 212 -13.21 -0.86 17.20
N ARG A 213 -14.43 -1.39 17.14
CA ARG A 213 -14.73 -2.78 17.47
C ARG A 213 -15.12 -3.53 16.21
N VAL A 214 -14.41 -4.63 15.96
CA VAL A 214 -14.70 -5.60 14.91
C VAL A 214 -14.83 -6.95 15.60
N ASP A 215 -16.05 -7.49 15.59
CA ASP A 215 -16.39 -8.71 16.35
C ASP A 215 -16.02 -8.60 17.84
N SER A 216 -15.12 -9.44 18.34
CA SER A 216 -14.64 -9.43 19.73
C SER A 216 -13.42 -8.51 19.95
N LEU A 217 -12.79 -8.02 18.89
CA LEU A 217 -11.59 -7.20 18.99
C LEU A 217 -11.98 -5.73 19.15
N THR A 218 -11.39 -5.07 20.15
CA THR A 218 -11.52 -3.62 20.35
C THR A 218 -10.15 -2.96 20.21
N LEU A 219 -10.06 -1.95 19.36
CA LEU A 219 -8.85 -1.20 19.04
C LEU A 219 -9.05 0.26 19.42
N SER A 220 -8.10 0.84 20.16
CA SER A 220 -8.13 2.26 20.57
C SER A 220 -7.27 3.17 19.69
N ASP A 221 -6.46 2.60 18.78
CA ASP A 221 -5.57 3.36 17.90
C ASP A 221 -6.30 3.83 16.63
N ARG A 222 -6.26 5.15 16.37
CA ARG A 222 -6.90 5.77 15.19
C ARG A 222 -6.30 5.27 13.89
N VAL A 223 -4.97 5.17 13.82
CA VAL A 223 -4.29 4.82 12.56
C VAL A 223 -4.68 3.42 12.12
N THR A 224 -4.71 2.46 13.05
CA THR A 224 -5.16 1.10 12.78
C THR A 224 -6.66 1.06 12.48
N GLY A 225 -7.47 1.79 13.23
CA GLY A 225 -8.91 1.91 12.97
C GLY A 225 -9.22 2.43 11.56
N TRP A 226 -8.53 3.48 11.11
CA TRP A 226 -8.63 4.01 9.77
C TRP A 226 -8.25 2.99 8.71
N LYS A 227 -7.14 2.25 8.89
CA LYS A 227 -6.73 1.22 7.93
C LYS A 227 -7.82 0.16 7.77
N ILE A 228 -8.41 -0.32 8.87
CA ILE A 228 -9.47 -1.32 8.82
C ILE A 228 -10.71 -0.77 8.12
N MET A 229 -11.16 0.45 8.47
CA MET A 229 -12.26 1.10 7.74
C MET A 229 -11.94 1.34 6.27
N GLY A 230 -10.68 1.68 5.96
CA GLY A 230 -10.19 1.83 4.61
C GLY A 230 -10.27 0.52 3.82
N VAL A 231 -9.97 -0.62 4.44
CA VAL A 231 -10.17 -1.93 3.81
C VAL A 231 -11.64 -2.17 3.54
N THR A 232 -12.52 -1.92 4.51
CA THR A 232 -13.98 -2.04 4.34
C THR A 232 -14.48 -1.18 3.18
N LEU A 233 -14.00 0.06 3.07
CA LEU A 233 -14.37 1.01 2.01
C LEU A 233 -13.65 0.77 0.67
N GLY A 234 -12.70 -0.17 0.61
CA GLY A 234 -11.86 -0.40 -0.56
C GLY A 234 -10.86 0.74 -0.86
N LEU A 235 -10.51 1.55 0.14
CA LEU A 235 -9.53 2.65 0.09
C LEU A 235 -8.14 2.27 0.61
N PHE A 236 -7.99 1.07 1.21
CA PHE A 236 -6.73 0.54 1.73
C PHE A 236 -6.64 -0.97 1.43
N SER A 237 -5.42 -1.49 1.29
CA SER A 237 -5.16 -2.91 1.03
C SER A 237 -4.00 -3.40 1.87
N PHE A 238 -4.10 -4.57 2.49
CA PHE A 238 -2.95 -5.21 3.15
C PHE A 238 -2.09 -6.05 2.19
N ASN A 239 -2.41 -6.06 0.91
CA ASN A 239 -1.64 -6.82 -0.07
C ASN A 239 -0.23 -6.22 -0.26
N HIS A 240 0.78 -7.07 -0.24
CA HIS A 240 2.19 -6.72 -0.41
C HIS A 240 2.50 -6.00 -1.74
N HIS A 241 1.69 -6.21 -2.79
CA HIS A 241 1.82 -5.45 -4.04
C HIS A 241 1.64 -3.92 -3.85
N PHE A 242 0.96 -3.49 -2.79
CA PHE A 242 0.77 -2.09 -2.44
C PHE A 242 1.69 -1.62 -1.30
N ALA A 243 2.74 -2.35 -0.95
CA ALA A 243 3.58 -2.05 0.21
C ALA A 243 4.11 -0.61 0.22
N VAL A 244 4.59 -0.09 -0.92
CA VAL A 244 5.10 1.28 -1.04
C VAL A 244 3.99 2.31 -0.86
N GLN A 245 2.85 2.14 -1.54
CA GLN A 245 1.68 3.00 -1.39
C GLN A 245 1.13 3.00 0.04
N ASN A 246 1.12 1.83 0.68
CA ASN A 246 0.72 1.65 2.07
C ASN A 246 1.68 2.33 3.04
N ALA A 247 2.99 2.33 2.75
CA ALA A 247 3.97 3.04 3.55
C ALA A 247 3.74 4.57 3.49
N HIS A 248 3.49 5.12 2.30
CA HIS A 248 3.12 6.52 2.14
C HIS A 248 1.81 6.86 2.84
N THR A 249 0.77 6.06 2.60
CA THR A 249 -0.54 6.23 3.25
C THR A 249 -0.37 6.21 4.78
N HIS A 250 0.36 5.24 5.32
CA HIS A 250 0.59 5.12 6.76
C HIS A 250 1.29 6.35 7.35
N ARG A 251 2.31 6.88 6.66
CA ARG A 251 2.98 8.13 7.07
C ARG A 251 2.00 9.30 7.17
N TRP A 252 1.10 9.45 6.20
CA TRP A 252 0.07 10.50 6.23
C TRP A 252 -0.96 10.30 7.34
N LEU A 253 -1.35 9.06 7.61
CA LEU A 253 -2.24 8.75 8.73
C LEU A 253 -1.62 9.14 10.07
N ILE A 254 -0.33 8.86 10.29
CA ILE A 254 0.36 9.29 11.53
C ILE A 254 0.32 10.82 11.65
N ARG A 255 0.64 11.55 10.57
CA ARG A 255 0.60 13.02 10.58
C ARG A 255 -0.81 13.55 10.83
N LEU A 256 -1.82 12.94 10.25
CA LEU A 256 -3.21 13.30 10.50
C LEU A 256 -3.60 13.09 11.97
N ASP A 257 -3.18 11.97 12.57
CA ASP A 257 -3.45 11.70 13.98
C ASP A 257 -2.78 12.73 14.91
N GLU A 258 -1.55 13.17 14.61
CA GLU A 258 -0.89 14.29 15.30
C GLU A 258 -1.74 15.56 15.27
N VAL A 259 -2.24 15.95 14.08
CA VAL A 259 -3.09 17.14 13.91
C VAL A 259 -4.41 17.01 14.69
N ILE A 260 -5.03 15.84 14.69
CA ILE A 260 -6.29 15.61 15.40
C ILE A 260 -6.06 15.66 16.92
N ASN A 261 -4.98 15.05 17.41
CA ASN A 261 -4.61 15.08 18.82
C ASN A 261 -4.20 16.47 19.29
N GLY A 262 -3.57 17.28 18.44
CA GLY A 262 -3.25 18.67 18.72
C GLY A 262 -4.45 19.61 18.69
N GLY A 263 -5.64 19.11 18.35
CA GLY A 263 -6.89 19.88 18.31
C GLY A 263 -7.06 20.70 17.02
N LYS A 264 -6.40 20.28 15.93
CA LYS A 264 -6.43 20.95 14.61
C LYS A 264 -6.02 22.41 14.70
N LYS A 265 -4.97 22.70 15.46
CA LYS A 265 -4.42 24.06 15.52
C LYS A 265 -3.98 24.49 14.12
N GLU A 266 -4.16 25.77 13.83
CA GLU A 266 -3.89 26.33 12.50
C GLU A 266 -2.46 26.07 12.01
N ASN A 267 -1.48 26.13 12.92
CA ASN A 267 -0.08 25.86 12.63
C ASN A 267 0.17 24.39 12.21
N GLU A 268 -0.49 23.44 12.86
CA GLU A 268 -0.40 22.01 12.55
C GLU A 268 -1.05 21.69 11.20
N VAL A 269 -2.24 22.26 10.95
CA VAL A 269 -2.93 22.13 9.66
C VAL A 269 -2.10 22.77 8.53
N SER A 270 -1.51 23.95 8.77
CA SER A 270 -0.65 24.63 7.80
C SER A 270 0.63 23.84 7.51
N SER A 271 1.21 23.21 8.53
CA SER A 271 2.37 22.30 8.37
C SER A 271 2.01 21.06 7.55
N LEU A 272 0.84 20.46 7.79
CA LEU A 272 0.31 19.35 7.00
C LEU A 272 0.04 19.77 5.55
N LEU A 273 -0.53 20.95 5.33
CA LEU A 273 -0.78 21.52 4.01
C LEU A 273 0.51 21.76 3.22
N SER A 274 1.51 22.37 3.86
CA SER A 274 2.82 22.61 3.24
C SER A 274 3.51 21.29 2.85
N SER A 275 3.48 20.31 3.75
CA SER A 275 4.03 18.97 3.49
C SER A 275 3.28 18.27 2.35
N SER A 276 1.94 18.39 2.32
CA SER A 276 1.09 17.81 1.28
C SER A 276 1.39 18.46 -0.08
N SER A 277 1.52 19.79 -0.12
CA SER A 277 1.94 20.51 -1.31
C SER A 277 3.31 20.02 -1.80
N GLN A 278 4.33 19.98 -0.95
CA GLN A 278 5.65 19.50 -1.37
C GLN A 278 5.58 18.07 -1.94
N PHE A 279 4.80 17.18 -1.33
CA PHE A 279 4.62 15.82 -1.83
C PHE A 279 3.88 15.80 -3.18
N LEU A 280 2.78 16.53 -3.28
CA LEU A 280 1.94 16.61 -4.49
C LEU A 280 2.61 17.35 -5.65
N SER A 281 3.75 18.00 -5.42
CA SER A 281 4.60 18.50 -6.53
C SER A 281 5.25 17.37 -7.34
N ARG A 282 5.31 16.16 -6.78
CA ARG A 282 5.93 14.97 -7.39
C ARG A 282 4.93 13.85 -7.68
N PHE A 283 3.84 13.80 -6.93
CA PHE A 283 2.83 12.75 -6.99
C PHE A 283 1.44 13.34 -7.21
N ASP A 284 0.57 12.63 -7.93
CA ASP A 284 -0.80 13.10 -8.16
C ASP A 284 -1.74 12.82 -6.98
N SER A 285 -1.36 11.94 -6.05
CA SER A 285 -2.07 11.67 -4.79
C SER A 285 -1.10 11.61 -3.60
N LEU A 286 -1.63 11.60 -2.39
CA LEU A 286 -0.85 11.46 -1.16
C LEU A 286 -0.28 10.04 -0.99
N SER A 287 -0.74 9.08 -1.77
CA SER A 287 -0.29 7.68 -1.63
C SER A 287 0.62 7.21 -2.75
N SER A 288 0.43 7.69 -3.98
CA SER A 288 1.23 7.33 -5.16
C SER A 288 0.92 8.23 -6.36
N HIS A 289 1.42 7.87 -7.54
CA HIS A 289 1.12 8.57 -8.80
C HIS A 289 -0.26 8.25 -9.38
N SER A 290 -0.84 7.08 -9.09
CA SER A 290 -1.93 6.55 -9.89
C SER A 290 -3.28 6.54 -9.18
N HIS A 291 -3.30 6.57 -7.85
CA HIS A 291 -4.45 6.12 -7.07
C HIS A 291 -4.70 6.99 -5.85
N PHE A 292 -5.94 7.47 -5.66
CA PHE A 292 -6.36 8.05 -4.39
C PHE A 292 -6.53 6.94 -3.35
N SER A 293 -6.04 7.17 -2.13
CA SER A 293 -6.16 6.25 -1.02
C SER A 293 -6.99 6.81 0.12
N LEU A 294 -7.07 6.03 1.19
CA LEU A 294 -7.58 6.43 2.48
C LEU A 294 -6.99 7.75 2.99
N ALA A 295 -5.69 8.00 2.82
CA ALA A 295 -5.05 9.23 3.29
C ALA A 295 -5.65 10.46 2.58
N ASP A 296 -5.87 10.36 1.26
CA ASP A 296 -6.42 11.45 0.48
C ASP A 296 -7.83 11.83 0.97
N SER A 297 -8.65 10.81 1.19
CA SER A 297 -10.03 10.96 1.65
C SER A 297 -10.12 11.54 3.07
N LEU A 298 -9.20 11.19 3.96
CA LEU A 298 -9.23 11.67 5.34
C LEU A 298 -8.67 13.09 5.49
N ILE A 299 -7.65 13.45 4.71
CA ILE A 299 -6.97 14.74 4.82
C ILE A 299 -7.72 15.85 4.09
N ARG A 300 -8.32 15.55 2.92
CA ARG A 300 -9.01 16.53 2.07
C ARG A 300 -9.95 17.50 2.82
N PRO A 301 -10.80 17.05 3.76
CA PRO A 301 -11.75 17.97 4.41
C PRO A 301 -11.09 18.95 5.40
N LEU A 302 -9.81 18.78 5.76
CA LEU A 302 -9.06 19.75 6.57
C LEU A 302 -8.66 21.00 5.78
N PHE A 303 -8.55 20.88 4.46
CA PHE A 303 -8.06 21.96 3.60
C PHE A 303 -9.22 22.73 3.00
N ASN A 304 -9.33 24.01 3.36
CA ASN A 304 -10.36 24.93 2.88
C ASN A 304 -9.73 26.29 2.53
N GLY A 305 -10.38 27.06 1.66
CA GLY A 305 -9.94 28.41 1.28
C GLY A 305 -8.86 28.43 0.20
N ASN A 306 -7.90 29.34 0.33
CA ASN A 306 -6.83 29.52 -0.65
C ASN A 306 -5.79 28.40 -0.49
N LEU A 307 -5.75 27.49 -1.46
CA LEU A 307 -4.84 26.34 -1.47
C LEU A 307 -3.68 26.58 -2.45
N PRO A 308 -2.49 26.02 -2.17
CA PRO A 308 -1.43 25.92 -3.19
C PRO A 308 -1.94 25.19 -4.43
N ASN A 309 -1.49 25.60 -5.63
CA ASN A 309 -2.03 25.14 -6.91
C ASN A 309 -2.07 23.59 -7.06
N ASN A 310 -1.02 22.90 -6.62
CA ASN A 310 -0.96 21.44 -6.61
C ASN A 310 -1.99 20.80 -5.66
N VAL A 311 -2.19 21.35 -4.46
CA VAL A 311 -3.21 20.88 -3.52
C VAL A 311 -4.61 21.19 -4.06
N GLU A 312 -4.81 22.34 -4.69
CA GLU A 312 -6.08 22.70 -5.31
C GLU A 312 -6.44 21.75 -6.47
N LEU A 313 -5.49 21.44 -7.36
CA LEU A 313 -5.69 20.48 -8.44
C LEU A 313 -5.98 19.08 -7.92
N TRP A 314 -5.21 18.62 -6.93
CA TRP A 314 -5.44 17.35 -6.25
C TRP A 314 -6.85 17.29 -5.63
N ALA A 315 -7.25 18.35 -4.92
CA ALA A 315 -8.57 18.45 -4.29
C ALA A 315 -9.70 18.39 -5.33
N LYS A 316 -9.60 19.15 -6.43
CA LYS A 316 -10.59 19.13 -7.53
C LYS A 316 -10.71 17.75 -8.16
N ARG A 317 -9.58 17.07 -8.40
CA ARG A 317 -9.58 15.71 -8.95
C ARG A 317 -10.22 14.73 -7.98
N LEU A 318 -9.90 14.81 -6.69
CA LEU A 318 -10.50 13.94 -5.68
C LEU A 318 -12.02 14.16 -5.57
N ASP A 319 -12.45 15.43 -5.50
CA ASP A 319 -13.86 15.82 -5.40
C ASP A 319 -14.68 15.41 -6.65
N SER A 320 -14.03 15.30 -7.82
CA SER A 320 -14.70 14.83 -9.03
C SER A 320 -15.07 13.35 -8.99
N VAL A 321 -14.50 12.58 -8.06
CA VAL A 321 -14.79 11.16 -7.92
C VAL A 321 -15.48 10.81 -6.60
N VAL A 322 -15.04 11.42 -5.48
CA VAL A 322 -15.66 11.24 -4.16
C VAL A 322 -17.09 11.74 -4.15
#